data_AF-A0ABD3Z315-F1
#
_entry.id   AF-A0ABD3Z315-F1
#
_cell.length_a   1.000
_cell.length_b   1.000
_cell.length_c   1.000
_cell.angle_alpha   90.00
_cell.angle_beta   90.00
_cell.angle_gamma   90.00
#
_symmetry.space_group_name_H-M   'P 1'
#
loop_
_entity.id
_entity.type
_entity.pdbx_description
1 polymer ?
#
loop_
_entity_poly.entity_id
_entity_poly.type
_entity_poly.pdbx_seq_one_letter_code
_entity_poly.pdbx_strand_id
1 'polypeptide(L)'
;MFISGMSASLKTLSVTTLSNAPLSFKMTRQNEYINFYNADDIKLADGTNINAIGLRLSKDNGGMAPLLNFSPSGQCITLDTVKNHYPQLTLTDYPQGRSENEVTSYTAPKDMNGQKVSFSFTVKNPDCLNSVVISAE
;
A
#
# COMPACT_ATOMS: atom_id res chain seq x y z
N MET A 1 -0.07 13.03 -3.85
CA MET A 1 1.37 13.31 -3.60
C MET A 1 2.04 12.21 -2.77
N PHE A 2 1.39 11.67 -1.72
CA PHE A 2 1.96 10.59 -0.89
C PHE A 2 2.18 9.27 -1.66
N ILE A 3 1.14 8.68 -2.27
CA ILE A 3 1.24 7.42 -3.04
C ILE A 3 2.35 7.50 -4.09
N SER A 4 2.36 8.55 -4.91
CA SER A 4 3.37 8.77 -5.94
C SER A 4 4.80 8.82 -5.37
N GLY A 5 5.00 9.46 -4.21
CA GLY A 5 6.31 9.54 -3.55
C GLY A 5 6.77 8.18 -3.02
N MET A 6 5.87 7.45 -2.36
CA MET A 6 6.16 6.10 -1.87
C MET A 6 6.40 5.10 -3.00
N SER A 7 5.60 5.15 -4.07
CA SER A 7 5.80 4.41 -5.31
C SER A 7 7.20 4.65 -5.87
N ALA A 8 7.62 5.91 -6.02
CA ALA A 8 8.95 6.23 -6.52
C ALA A 8 10.07 5.65 -5.62
N SER A 9 9.93 5.78 -4.30
CA SER A 9 10.92 5.24 -3.35
C SER A 9 11.01 3.71 -3.40
N LEU A 10 9.89 3.00 -3.48
CA LEU A 10 9.85 1.53 -3.51
C LEU A 10 10.69 0.90 -4.62
N LYS A 11 10.93 1.62 -5.73
CA LYS A 11 11.74 1.15 -6.86
C LYS A 11 13.18 0.85 -6.47
N THR A 12 13.69 1.55 -5.47
CA THR A 12 15.09 1.47 -5.06
C THR A 12 15.27 0.87 -3.67
N LEU A 13 14.16 0.56 -2.98
CA LEU A 13 14.21 0.03 -1.61
C LEU A 13 14.61 -1.45 -1.61
N SER A 14 15.63 -1.73 -0.83
CA SER A 14 16.10 -3.05 -0.43
C SER A 14 16.50 -3.00 1.04
N VAL A 15 16.90 -4.13 1.61
CA VAL A 15 17.39 -4.17 3.00
C VAL A 15 18.60 -3.24 3.19
N THR A 16 19.45 -3.06 2.17
CA THR A 16 20.66 -2.23 2.26
C THR A 16 20.40 -0.75 2.01
N THR A 17 19.32 -0.38 1.33
CA THR A 17 18.98 1.01 1.02
C THR A 17 17.83 1.56 1.87
N LEU A 18 17.34 0.80 2.85
CA LEU A 18 16.20 1.17 3.69
C LEU A 18 16.40 2.50 4.43
N SER A 19 17.64 2.84 4.80
CA SER A 19 17.98 4.12 5.43
C SER A 19 17.65 5.34 4.56
N ASN A 20 17.50 5.16 3.26
CA ASN A 20 17.18 6.22 2.29
C ASN A 20 15.66 6.34 2.06
N ALA A 21 14.85 5.54 2.75
CA ALA A 21 13.41 5.62 2.65
C ALA A 21 12.89 6.98 3.19
N PRO A 22 11.79 7.51 2.62
CA PRO A 22 11.18 8.75 3.09
C PRO A 22 10.55 8.63 4.48
N LEU A 23 10.37 7.41 4.99
CA LEU A 23 9.85 7.09 6.31
C LEU A 23 10.88 6.27 7.10
N SER A 24 10.87 6.44 8.42
CA SER A 24 11.68 5.62 9.31
C SER A 24 11.01 4.27 9.56
N PHE A 25 11.59 3.21 9.01
CA PHE A 25 11.09 1.85 9.13
C PHE A 25 11.85 1.06 10.20
N LYS A 26 11.10 0.44 11.11
CA LYS A 26 11.63 -0.46 12.14
C LYS A 26 11.23 -1.89 11.82
N MET A 27 12.19 -2.81 11.85
CA MET A 27 11.90 -4.22 11.62
C MET A 27 11.04 -4.75 12.78
N THR A 28 9.94 -5.41 12.45
CA THR A 28 9.00 -5.97 13.44
C THR A 28 9.06 -7.49 13.46
N ARG A 29 9.23 -8.12 12.30
CA ARG A 29 9.33 -9.58 12.14
C ARG A 29 10.21 -9.92 10.94
N GLN A 30 10.67 -11.16 10.90
CA GLN A 30 11.36 -11.73 9.74
C GLN A 30 11.01 -13.21 9.61
N ASN A 31 11.08 -13.73 8.38
CA ASN A 31 11.12 -15.17 8.11
C ASN A 31 12.38 -15.49 7.28
N GLU A 32 12.47 -16.69 6.71
CA GLU A 32 13.62 -17.12 5.92
C GLU A 32 13.92 -16.19 4.73
N TYR A 33 12.91 -15.58 4.11
CA TYR A 33 13.04 -14.85 2.84
C TYR A 33 12.73 -13.35 2.92
N ILE A 34 11.91 -12.93 3.88
CA ILE A 34 11.29 -11.60 3.95
C ILE A 34 11.54 -10.96 5.32
N ASN A 35 11.93 -9.68 5.28
CA ASN A 35 11.89 -8.79 6.44
C ASN A 35 10.60 -7.95 6.40
N PHE A 36 9.93 -7.87 7.53
CA PHE A 36 8.72 -7.08 7.74
C PHE A 36 9.07 -5.87 8.61
N TYR A 37 8.72 -4.69 8.13
CA TYR A 37 8.97 -3.43 8.81
C TYR A 37 7.68 -2.65 8.97
N ASN A 38 7.61 -1.84 10.02
CA ASN A 38 6.57 -0.83 10.19
C ASN A 38 7.18 0.56 10.30
N ALA A 39 6.44 1.57 9.86
CA ALA A 39 6.73 2.96 10.18
C ALA A 39 5.69 3.49 11.19
N ASP A 40 6.06 4.56 11.89
CA ASP A 40 5.14 5.27 12.78
C ASP A 40 4.05 5.97 11.94
N ASP A 41 2.86 6.13 12.52
CA ASP A 41 1.74 6.80 11.85
C ASP A 41 2.09 8.26 11.51
N ILE A 42 1.66 8.74 10.35
CA ILE A 42 1.93 10.11 9.90
C ILE A 42 0.64 10.85 9.57
N LYS A 43 0.68 12.18 9.67
CA LYS A 43 -0.40 13.06 9.23
C LYS A 43 0.04 13.87 8.03
N LEU A 44 -0.74 13.84 6.96
CA LEU A 44 -0.51 14.62 5.75
C LEU A 44 -0.99 16.07 5.94
N ALA A 45 -0.52 16.97 5.07
CA ALA A 45 -0.85 18.40 5.12
C ALA A 45 -2.36 18.69 4.94
N ASP A 46 -3.08 17.81 4.23
CA ASP A 46 -4.54 17.90 4.04
C ASP A 46 -5.35 17.37 5.23
N GLY A 47 -4.69 16.91 6.29
CA GLY A 47 -5.32 16.38 7.49
C GLY A 47 -5.56 14.87 7.48
N THR A 48 -5.30 14.17 6.37
CA THR A 48 -5.39 12.71 6.28
C THR A 48 -4.34 12.06 7.17
N ASN A 49 -4.73 11.08 7.98
CA ASN A 49 -3.77 10.24 8.70
C ASN A 49 -3.44 9.01 7.85
N ILE A 50 -2.18 8.58 7.88
CA ILE A 50 -1.73 7.35 7.26
C ILE A 50 -1.24 6.44 8.40
N ASN A 51 -1.97 5.36 8.61
CA ASN A 51 -1.76 4.42 9.69
C ASN A 51 -1.32 3.06 9.17
N ALA A 52 -0.90 2.19 10.08
CA ALA A 52 -0.61 0.78 9.80
C ALA A 52 0.35 0.61 8.61
N ILE A 53 1.36 1.48 8.52
CA ILE A 53 2.33 1.51 7.42
C ILE A 53 3.25 0.31 7.56
N GLY A 54 3.12 -0.65 6.67
CA GLY A 54 3.94 -1.86 6.61
C GLY A 54 4.75 -1.92 5.33
N LEU A 55 5.99 -2.40 5.44
CA LEU A 55 6.90 -2.62 4.33
C LEU A 55 7.43 -4.05 4.38
N ARG A 56 7.43 -4.73 3.24
CA ARG A 56 8.04 -6.05 3.06
C ARG A 56 9.17 -5.93 2.07
N LEU A 57 10.35 -6.39 2.46
CA LEU A 57 11.52 -6.44 1.61
C LEU A 57 12.08 -7.86 1.62
N SER A 58 12.46 -8.37 0.45
CA SER A 58 13.23 -9.60 0.38
C SER A 58 14.62 -9.40 0.96
N LYS A 59 15.13 -10.43 1.65
CA LYS A 59 16.50 -10.46 2.17
C LYS A 59 17.53 -10.52 1.04
N ASP A 60 17.16 -11.15 -0.06
CA ASP A 60 18.02 -11.31 -1.23
C ASP A 60 17.80 -10.17 -2.23
N ASN A 61 18.91 -9.67 -2.79
CA ASN A 61 18.84 -8.72 -3.90
C ASN A 61 18.26 -9.42 -5.13
N GLY A 62 17.16 -8.90 -5.66
CA GLY A 62 16.43 -9.50 -6.78
C GLY A 62 15.45 -10.61 -6.38
N GLY A 63 15.20 -10.81 -5.08
CA GLY A 63 14.12 -11.67 -4.59
C GLY A 63 12.73 -11.06 -4.80
N MET A 64 11.79 -11.32 -3.89
CA MET A 64 10.45 -10.73 -3.98
C MET A 64 10.50 -9.20 -4.03
N ALA A 65 9.75 -8.63 -4.97
CA ALA A 65 9.62 -7.20 -5.14
C ALA A 65 9.09 -6.53 -3.86
N PRO A 66 9.56 -5.30 -3.53
CA PRO A 66 9.05 -4.55 -2.40
C PRO A 66 7.53 -4.39 -2.42
N LEU A 67 6.92 -4.57 -1.25
CA LEU A 67 5.49 -4.34 -1.06
C LEU A 67 5.29 -3.41 0.12
N LEU A 68 4.61 -2.29 -0.12
CA LEU A 68 4.16 -1.36 0.91
C LEU A 68 2.65 -1.47 1.07
N ASN A 69 2.17 -1.47 2.30
CA ASN A 69 0.76 -1.28 2.60
C ASN A 69 0.58 -0.19 3.65
N PHE A 70 -0.59 0.44 3.64
CA PHE A 70 -1.00 1.40 4.67
C PHE A 70 -2.52 1.57 4.66
N SER A 71 -3.04 2.17 5.72
CA SER A 71 -4.45 2.48 5.90
C SER A 71 -4.65 3.98 6.09
N PRO A 72 -5.27 4.70 5.12
CA PRO A 72 -5.65 6.08 5.33
C PRO A 72 -6.82 6.17 6.33
N SER A 73 -6.82 7.20 7.18
CA SER A 73 -7.92 7.48 8.11
C SER A 73 -8.11 8.98 8.33
N GLY A 74 -9.14 9.35 9.09
CA GLY A 74 -9.54 10.74 9.33
C GLY A 74 -10.64 11.19 8.36
N GLN A 75 -10.31 11.38 7.08
CA GLN A 75 -11.29 11.66 6.03
C GLN A 75 -11.65 10.39 5.26
N CYS A 76 -12.95 10.17 5.03
CA CYS A 76 -13.41 9.06 4.18
C CYS A 76 -13.02 9.35 2.71
N ILE A 77 -12.17 8.50 2.14
CA ILE A 77 -11.80 8.53 0.73
C ILE A 77 -12.71 7.53 0.00
N THR A 78 -13.62 8.04 -0.84
CA THR A 78 -14.59 7.20 -1.56
C THR A 78 -13.99 6.56 -2.80
N LEU A 79 -14.60 5.47 -3.29
CA LEU A 79 -14.22 4.86 -4.56
C LEU A 79 -14.25 5.86 -5.73
N ASP A 80 -15.23 6.75 -5.77
CA ASP A 80 -15.31 7.79 -6.81
C ASP A 80 -14.14 8.78 -6.71
N THR A 81 -13.73 9.15 -5.49
CA THR A 81 -12.53 9.96 -5.27
C THR A 81 -11.29 9.25 -5.80
N VAL A 82 -11.16 7.93 -5.56
CA VAL A 82 -10.05 7.14 -6.10
C VAL A 82 -10.13 7.08 -7.62
N LYS A 83 -11.29 6.82 -8.22
CA LYS A 83 -11.48 6.76 -9.67
C LYS A 83 -11.19 8.08 -10.37
N ASN A 84 -11.46 9.22 -9.73
CA ASN A 84 -11.08 10.53 -10.26
C ASN A 84 -9.55 10.68 -10.43
N HIS A 85 -8.77 10.03 -9.56
CA HIS A 85 -7.30 10.00 -9.65
C HIS A 85 -6.77 8.83 -10.48
N TYR A 86 -7.49 7.70 -10.50
CA TYR A 86 -7.13 6.48 -11.20
C TYR A 86 -8.31 6.02 -12.08
N PRO A 87 -8.55 6.68 -13.24
CA PRO A 87 -9.74 6.43 -14.05
C PRO A 87 -9.76 5.03 -14.69
N GLN A 88 -8.63 4.34 -14.74
CA GLN A 88 -8.46 3.03 -15.34
C GLN A 88 -8.47 1.88 -14.32
N LEU A 89 -8.98 2.11 -13.10
CA LEU A 89 -9.11 1.07 -12.09
C LEU A 89 -9.94 -0.12 -12.57
N THR A 90 -9.44 -1.33 -12.34
CA THR A 90 -10.18 -2.58 -12.57
C THR A 90 -10.46 -3.29 -11.26
N LEU A 91 -11.61 -3.96 -11.17
CA LEU A 91 -11.93 -4.84 -10.04
C LEU A 91 -11.00 -6.07 -10.09
N THR A 92 -10.25 -6.31 -9.02
CA THR A 92 -9.28 -7.41 -8.95
C THR A 92 -9.51 -8.37 -7.79
N ASP A 93 -10.33 -7.99 -6.82
CA ASP A 93 -10.74 -8.87 -5.72
C ASP A 93 -12.15 -8.51 -5.27
N TYR A 94 -12.92 -9.51 -4.83
CA TYR A 94 -14.28 -9.32 -4.35
C TYR A 94 -14.60 -10.30 -3.20
N PRO A 95 -15.47 -9.90 -2.26
CA PRO A 95 -15.88 -10.74 -1.15
C PRO A 95 -16.54 -12.05 -1.62
N GLN A 96 -16.15 -13.16 -1.01
CA GLN A 96 -16.73 -14.49 -1.21
C GLN A 96 -17.76 -14.87 -0.14
N GLY A 97 -18.04 -13.97 0.81
CA GLY A 97 -19.06 -14.16 1.84
C GLY A 97 -18.59 -14.99 3.04
N ARG A 98 -17.27 -15.10 3.28
CA ARG A 98 -16.72 -15.88 4.40
C ARG A 98 -16.44 -15.01 5.63
N SER A 99 -16.35 -13.69 5.48
CA SER A 99 -16.10 -12.76 6.59
C SER A 99 -16.51 -11.32 6.27
N GLU A 100 -16.91 -10.57 7.29
CA GLU A 100 -17.14 -9.11 7.20
C GLU A 100 -15.84 -8.31 6.99
N ASN A 101 -14.68 -8.93 7.21
CA ASN A 101 -13.36 -8.32 6.96
C ASN A 101 -12.87 -8.54 5.52
N GLU A 102 -13.65 -9.25 4.70
CA GLU A 102 -13.36 -9.35 3.27
C GLU A 102 -13.43 -7.97 2.61
N VAL A 103 -12.73 -7.85 1.48
CA VAL A 103 -12.57 -6.59 0.78
C VAL A 103 -12.97 -6.71 -0.68
N THR A 104 -13.46 -5.60 -1.21
CA THR A 104 -13.49 -5.33 -2.65
C THR A 104 -12.24 -4.54 -2.99
N SER A 105 -11.40 -5.06 -3.89
CA SER A 105 -10.15 -4.40 -4.28
C SER A 105 -10.17 -3.97 -5.74
N TYR A 106 -9.75 -2.73 -5.99
CA TYR A 106 -9.54 -2.17 -7.32
C TYR A 106 -8.07 -1.89 -7.53
N THR A 107 -7.54 -2.25 -8.70
CA THR A 107 -6.11 -2.07 -9.00
C THR A 107 -5.91 -1.21 -10.22
N ALA A 108 -4.99 -0.25 -10.12
CA ALA A 108 -4.59 0.57 -11.25
C ALA A 108 -3.70 -0.24 -12.19
N PRO A 109 -3.72 0.03 -13.51
CA PRO A 109 -2.78 -0.58 -14.45
C PRO A 109 -1.34 -0.38 -13.99
N LYS A 110 -0.46 -1.31 -14.35
CA LYS A 110 0.97 -1.16 -14.09
C LYS A 110 1.47 0.17 -14.67
N ASP A 111 2.23 0.92 -13.88
CA ASP A 111 2.96 2.06 -14.41
C ASP A 111 4.09 1.60 -15.37
N MET A 112 4.77 2.54 -16.02
CA MET A 112 5.88 2.24 -16.93
C MET A 112 7.04 1.47 -16.28
N ASN A 113 7.05 1.36 -14.95
CA ASN A 113 8.09 0.70 -14.16
C ASN A 113 7.58 -0.60 -13.52
N GLY A 114 6.41 -1.09 -13.94
CA GLY A 114 5.83 -2.34 -13.44
C GLY A 114 5.14 -2.23 -12.08
N GLN A 115 4.98 -1.02 -11.52
CA GLN A 115 4.32 -0.86 -10.23
C GLN A 115 2.79 -0.87 -10.35
N LYS A 116 2.14 -1.58 -9.44
CA LYS A 116 0.70 -1.59 -9.26
C LYS A 116 0.34 -0.89 -7.96
N VAL A 117 -0.83 -0.25 -7.98
CA VAL A 117 -1.46 0.30 -6.78
C VAL A 117 -2.86 -0.30 -6.67
N SER A 118 -3.13 -0.95 -5.55
CA SER A 118 -4.41 -1.56 -5.22
C SER A 118 -5.07 -0.83 -4.07
N PHE A 119 -6.38 -0.62 -4.19
CA PHE A 119 -7.23 0.10 -3.24
C PHE A 119 -8.32 -0.85 -2.77
N SER A 120 -8.43 -1.06 -1.46
CA SER A 120 -9.35 -2.03 -0.88
C SER A 120 -10.36 -1.37 0.05
N PHE A 121 -11.62 -1.79 -0.09
CA PHE A 121 -12.78 -1.34 0.68
C PHE A 121 -13.36 -2.56 1.40
N THR A 122 -13.59 -2.46 2.71
CA THR A 122 -14.09 -3.62 3.49
C THR A 122 -15.59 -3.79 3.31
N VAL A 123 -16.10 -5.03 3.42
CA VAL A 123 -17.56 -5.27 3.45
C VAL A 123 -18.22 -4.51 4.59
N LYS A 124 -17.55 -4.40 5.74
CA LYS A 124 -18.02 -3.66 6.91
C LYS A 124 -18.17 -2.15 6.68
N ASN A 125 -17.30 -1.55 5.86
CA ASN A 125 -17.35 -0.13 5.52
C ASN A 125 -16.96 0.06 4.04
N PRO A 126 -17.89 -0.22 3.10
CA PRO A 126 -17.57 -0.30 1.68
C PRO A 126 -17.38 1.07 1.03
N ASP A 127 -17.87 2.15 1.67
CA ASP A 127 -17.83 3.50 1.10
C ASP A 127 -16.50 4.22 1.34
N CYS A 128 -15.71 3.76 2.32
CA CYS A 128 -14.44 4.38 2.69
C CYS A 128 -13.25 3.45 2.43
N LEU A 129 -12.22 4.00 1.80
CA LEU A 129 -10.96 3.32 1.55
C LEU A 129 -10.34 2.83 2.86
N ASN A 130 -10.10 1.53 2.95
CA ASN A 130 -9.54 0.89 4.15
C ASN A 130 -8.03 0.72 4.06
N SER A 131 -7.54 0.31 2.89
CA SER A 131 -6.11 0.05 2.70
C SER A 131 -5.67 0.28 1.26
N VAL A 132 -4.41 0.70 1.14
CA VAL A 132 -3.71 0.81 -0.13
C VAL A 132 -2.51 -0.12 -0.10
N VAL A 133 -2.27 -0.82 -1.19
CA VAL A 133 -1.09 -1.65 -1.41
C VAL A 133 -0.37 -1.15 -2.65
N ILE A 134 0.95 -0.96 -2.53
CA ILE A 134 1.83 -0.64 -3.64
C ILE A 134 2.83 -1.78 -3.76
N SER A 135 2.90 -2.40 -4.93
CA SER A 135 3.86 -3.46 -5.25
C SER A 135 4.51 -3.20 -6.59
N ALA A 136 5.75 -3.64 -6.76
CA ALA A 136 6.32 -3.86 -8.08
C ALA A 136 6.07 -5.32 -8.49
N GLU A 137 5.71 -5.56 -9.74
CA GLU A 137 5.61 -6.91 -10.32
C GLU A 137 6.42 -7.01 -11.61
#